data_AF-A0A1M6NYM6-F1
#
_entry.id   AF-A0A1M6NYM6-F1
#
_cell.length_a   1.000
_cell.length_b   1.000
_cell.length_c   1.000
_cell.angle_alpha   90.00
_cell.angle_beta   90.00
_cell.angle_gamma   90.00
#
_symmetry.space_group_name_H-M   'P 1'
#
loop_
_entity.id
_entity.type
_entity.pdbx_description
1 polymer ?
#
loop_
_entity_poly.entity_id
_entity_poly.type
_entity_poly.pdbx_seq_one_letter_code
_entity_poly.pdbx_strand_id
1 'polypeptide(L)'
;MGWIVFFFAAWLLALLLVPIKEWRKLWPAGIVGLILLYLIDILLIKLGAISYRTDHTLLYKLVGLPTFYWTSAFPAAMILVYHYPSQNWQRVLYILFTAGLFLGLEIIMGWLGYFYPRQWSSVIAYCLDVGGFLVVISLSRWVLALMMNIKNQ
;
A
#
# COMPACT_ATOMS: atom_id res chain seq x y z
N MET A 1 -15.89 10.67 -3.96
CA MET A 1 -15.17 11.54 -3.01
C MET A 1 -14.32 10.78 -1.99
N GLY A 2 -14.74 9.62 -1.45
CA GLY A 2 -13.96 8.88 -0.44
C GLY A 2 -12.49 8.58 -0.80
N TRP A 3 -12.18 8.22 -2.04
CA TRP A 3 -10.79 7.97 -2.47
C TRP A 3 -9.87 9.19 -2.38
N ILE A 4 -10.41 10.40 -2.57
CA ILE A 4 -9.64 11.65 -2.42
C ILE A 4 -9.30 11.87 -0.95
N VAL A 5 -10.28 11.64 -0.05
CA VAL A 5 -10.06 11.72 1.40
C VAL A 5 -9.00 10.71 1.84
N PHE A 6 -9.08 9.47 1.33
CA PHE A 6 -8.09 8.43 1.62
C PHE A 6 -6.69 8.82 1.15
N PHE A 7 -6.57 9.37 -0.06
CA PHE A 7 -5.31 9.88 -0.59
C PHE A 7 -4.70 10.95 0.31
N PHE A 8 -5.45 12.00 0.66
CA PHE A 8 -4.93 13.06 1.52
C PHE A 8 -4.61 12.56 2.93
N ALA A 9 -5.40 11.64 3.47
CA ALA A 9 -5.12 11.03 4.77
C ALA A 9 -3.80 10.24 4.75
N ALA A 10 -3.54 9.43 3.72
CA ALA A 10 -2.30 8.68 3.59
C ALA A 10 -1.07 9.61 3.47
N TRP A 11 -1.17 10.67 2.67
CA TRP A 11 -0.11 11.67 2.54
C TRP A 11 0.12 12.47 3.83
N LEU A 12 -0.95 12.86 4.52
CA LEU A 12 -0.86 13.53 5.80
C LEU A 12 -0.19 12.63 6.85
N LEU A 13 -0.57 11.36 6.91
CA LEU A 13 0.08 10.37 7.78
C LEU A 13 1.57 10.24 7.44
N ALA A 14 1.96 10.22 6.16
CA ALA A 14 3.38 10.17 5.81
C ALA A 14 4.14 11.43 6.24
N LEU A 15 3.54 12.61 6.10
CA LEU A 15 4.14 13.86 6.59
C LEU A 15 4.32 13.87 8.11
N LEU A 16 3.40 13.26 8.85
CA LEU A 16 3.45 13.17 10.32
C LEU A 16 4.41 12.08 10.81
N LEU A 17 4.45 10.93 10.13
CA LEU A 17 5.16 9.73 10.60
C LEU A 17 6.56 9.57 9.99
N VAL A 18 6.85 10.23 8.87
CA VAL A 18 8.15 10.11 8.17
C VAL A 18 8.82 11.50 8.10
N PRO A 19 9.97 11.69 8.77
CA PRO A 19 10.68 12.97 8.72
C PRO A 19 11.06 13.36 7.30
N ILE A 20 10.77 14.60 6.90
CA ILE A 20 10.99 15.13 5.53
C ILE A 20 12.43 14.87 5.02
N LYS A 21 13.43 14.94 5.90
CA LYS A 21 14.84 14.66 5.57
C LYS A 21 15.09 13.24 5.02
N GLU A 22 14.25 12.26 5.37
CA GLU A 22 14.37 10.87 4.93
C GLU A 22 13.63 10.60 3.61
N TRP A 23 12.79 11.52 3.12
CA TRP A 23 11.95 11.30 1.95
C TRP A 23 12.77 11.03 0.67
N ARG A 24 13.91 11.72 0.52
CA ARG A 24 14.83 11.49 -0.60
C ARG A 24 15.46 10.08 -0.57
N LYS A 25 15.53 9.44 0.60
CA LYS A 25 15.98 8.05 0.70
C LYS A 25 14.84 7.08 0.47
N LEU A 26 13.62 7.42 0.87
CA LEU A 26 12.46 6.52 0.88
C LEU A 26 11.61 6.55 -0.39
N TRP A 27 11.73 7.55 -1.27
CA TRP A 27 10.95 7.60 -2.51
C TRP A 27 11.01 6.33 -3.37
N PRO A 28 12.12 5.54 -3.45
CA PRO A 28 12.13 4.28 -4.20
C PRO A 28 11.17 3.26 -3.59
N ALA A 29 11.04 3.21 -2.26
CA ALA A 29 10.07 2.37 -1.58
C ALA A 29 8.63 2.77 -1.94
N GLY A 30 8.37 4.08 -2.04
CA GLY A 30 7.10 4.60 -2.53
C GLY A 30 6.77 4.11 -3.95
N ILE A 31 7.74 4.15 -4.87
CA ILE A 31 7.57 3.63 -6.24
C ILE A 31 7.32 2.13 -6.24
N VAL A 32 8.07 1.35 -5.44
CA VAL A 32 7.85 -0.09 -5.29
C VAL A 32 6.43 -0.38 -4.81
N GLY A 33 5.94 0.35 -3.80
CA GLY A 33 4.57 0.26 -3.31
C GLY A 33 3.52 0.52 -4.38
N LEU A 34 3.68 1.60 -5.15
CA LEU A 34 2.78 1.92 -6.27
C LEU A 34 2.72 0.78 -7.29
N ILE A 35 3.86 0.28 -7.74
CA ILE A 35 3.93 -0.75 -8.77
C ILE A 35 3.30 -2.05 -8.27
N LEU A 36 3.64 -2.48 -7.06
CA LEU A 36 3.12 -3.73 -6.51
C LEU A 36 1.61 -3.69 -6.28
N LEU A 37 1.10 -2.61 -5.69
CA LEU A 37 -0.35 -2.47 -5.51
C LEU A 37 -1.07 -2.50 -6.85
N TYR A 38 -0.55 -1.78 -7.85
CA TYR A 38 -1.13 -1.78 -9.19
C TYR A 38 -1.20 -3.18 -9.80
N LEU A 39 -0.10 -3.95 -9.72
CA LEU A 39 -0.01 -5.30 -10.29
C LEU A 39 -0.96 -6.27 -9.58
N ILE A 40 -0.98 -6.25 -8.24
CA ILE A 40 -1.82 -7.12 -7.42
C ILE A 40 -3.29 -6.80 -7.70
N ASP A 41 -3.69 -5.54 -7.62
CA ASP A 41 -5.09 -5.16 -7.73
C ASP A 41 -5.64 -5.36 -9.13
N ILE A 42 -4.86 -5.09 -10.18
CA ILE A 42 -5.30 -5.41 -11.54
C ILE A 42 -5.49 -6.90 -11.74
N LEU A 43 -4.60 -7.73 -11.19
CA LEU A 43 -4.75 -9.17 -11.26
C LEU A 43 -6.04 -9.60 -10.54
N LEU A 44 -6.28 -9.10 -9.33
CA LEU A 44 -7.49 -9.42 -8.56
C LEU A 44 -8.77 -8.91 -9.23
N ILE A 45 -8.75 -7.72 -9.85
CA ILE A 45 -9.87 -7.19 -10.63
C ILE A 45 -10.13 -8.09 -11.85
N LYS A 46 -9.09 -8.48 -12.59
CA LYS A 46 -9.22 -9.36 -13.77
C LYS A 46 -9.74 -10.76 -13.42
N LEU A 47 -9.36 -11.28 -12.25
CA LEU A 47 -9.87 -12.53 -11.72
C LEU A 47 -11.29 -12.40 -11.15
N GLY A 48 -11.87 -11.19 -11.11
CA GLY A 48 -13.18 -10.93 -10.54
C GLY A 48 -13.25 -11.07 -9.01
N ALA A 49 -12.09 -11.12 -8.33
CA ALA A 49 -12.00 -11.30 -6.89
C ALA A 49 -12.42 -10.03 -6.13
N ILE A 50 -12.08 -8.86 -6.67
CA ILE A 50 -12.39 -7.55 -6.08
C ILE A 50 -13.00 -6.61 -7.13
N SER A 51 -13.79 -5.65 -6.67
CA SER A 51 -14.26 -4.55 -7.51
C SER A 51 -14.39 -3.26 -6.70
N TYR A 52 -14.14 -2.11 -7.34
CA TYR A 52 -14.16 -0.80 -6.70
C TYR A 52 -15.37 0.01 -7.15
N ARG A 53 -16.05 0.66 -6.21
CA ARG A 53 -17.09 1.64 -6.53
C ARG A 53 -16.46 2.87 -7.16
N THR A 54 -17.01 3.26 -8.29
CA THR A 54 -16.36 4.27 -9.15
C THR A 54 -17.36 5.27 -9.75
N ASP A 55 -18.56 5.28 -9.19
CA ASP A 55 -19.79 5.69 -9.87
C ASP A 55 -19.93 7.22 -10.04
N HIS A 56 -18.97 8.02 -9.57
CA HIS A 56 -19.10 9.49 -9.55
C HIS A 56 -17.90 10.29 -10.05
N THR A 57 -16.85 9.67 -10.60
CA THR A 57 -15.71 10.42 -11.17
C THR A 57 -15.15 9.73 -12.41
N LEU A 58 -15.57 10.22 -13.59
CA LEU A 58 -15.12 9.81 -14.93
C LEU A 58 -13.62 10.02 -15.19
N LEU A 59 -12.93 10.83 -14.36
CA LEU A 59 -11.60 11.35 -14.69
C LEU A 59 -10.40 10.46 -14.30
N TYR A 60 -10.57 9.39 -13.50
CA TYR A 60 -9.42 8.77 -12.80
C TYR A 60 -9.54 7.25 -12.61
N LYS A 61 -9.75 6.51 -13.70
CA LYS A 61 -9.69 5.03 -13.72
C LYS A 61 -8.49 4.54 -14.51
N LEU A 62 -7.68 3.70 -13.88
CA LEU A 62 -6.75 2.81 -14.57
C LEU A 62 -7.27 1.38 -14.41
N VAL A 63 -7.88 0.81 -15.45
CA VAL A 63 -8.35 -0.60 -15.46
C VAL A 63 -9.27 -0.94 -14.27
N GLY A 64 -10.17 -0.04 -13.90
CA GLY A 64 -11.10 -0.24 -12.78
C GLY A 64 -10.55 0.11 -11.39
N LEU A 65 -9.27 0.46 -11.28
CA LEU A 65 -8.63 0.92 -10.06
C LEU A 65 -8.77 2.45 -9.90
N PRO A 66 -9.23 2.96 -8.74
CA PRO A 66 -9.28 4.40 -8.48
C PRO A 66 -7.87 4.99 -8.37
N THR A 67 -7.53 6.02 -9.17
CA THR A 67 -6.17 6.58 -9.20
C THR A 67 -5.72 7.16 -7.85
N PHE A 68 -6.61 7.80 -7.10
CA PHE A 68 -6.28 8.35 -5.77
C PHE A 68 -6.00 7.26 -4.73
N TYR A 69 -6.70 6.13 -4.83
CA TYR A 69 -6.37 4.95 -4.02
C TYR A 69 -4.99 4.41 -4.40
N TRP A 70 -4.76 4.17 -5.69
CA TRP A 70 -3.47 3.65 -6.15
C TRP A 70 -2.31 4.56 -5.74
N THR A 71 -2.41 5.87 -5.99
CA THR A 71 -1.35 6.84 -5.67
C THR A 71 -1.10 6.99 -4.16
N SER A 72 -2.06 6.64 -3.31
CA SER A 72 -1.86 6.59 -1.85
C SER A 72 -0.92 5.47 -1.39
N ALA A 73 -0.65 4.47 -2.23
CA ALA A 73 0.34 3.43 -1.92
C ALA A 73 1.77 3.98 -1.81
N PHE A 74 2.06 5.11 -2.47
CA PHE A 74 3.37 5.74 -2.38
C PHE A 74 3.71 6.17 -0.94
N PRO A 75 2.94 7.06 -0.29
CA PRO A 75 3.21 7.42 1.11
C PRO A 75 3.05 6.23 2.05
N ALA A 76 2.11 5.30 1.80
CA ALA A 76 1.93 4.11 2.62
C ALA A 76 3.18 3.22 2.64
N ALA A 77 3.79 2.95 1.49
CA ALA A 77 5.02 2.16 1.41
C ALA A 77 6.22 2.85 2.05
N MET A 78 6.30 4.19 1.95
CA MET A 78 7.33 4.96 2.67
C MET A 78 7.20 4.80 4.19
N ILE A 79 5.98 4.94 4.73
CA ILE A 79 5.71 4.71 6.17
C ILE A 79 6.10 3.29 6.55
N LEU A 80 5.63 2.31 5.77
CA LEU A 80 5.84 0.88 6.02
C LEU A 80 7.32 0.55 6.15
N VAL A 81 8.14 1.04 5.21
CA VAL A 81 9.58 0.77 5.17
C VAL A 81 10.35 1.58 6.21
N TYR A 82 9.94 2.82 6.48
CA TYR A 82 10.61 3.68 7.45
C TYR A 82 10.51 3.13 8.88
N HIS A 83 9.32 2.67 9.28
CA HIS A 83 9.06 2.13 10.62
C HIS A 83 9.37 0.64 10.75
N TYR A 84 9.91 0.00 9.71
CA TYR A 84 10.23 -1.42 9.75
C TYR A 84 11.34 -1.72 10.77
N PRO A 85 11.09 -2.55 11.80
CA PRO A 85 12.02 -2.71 12.91
C PRO A 85 13.26 -3.55 12.55
N SER A 86 14.35 -3.29 13.26
CA SER A 86 15.61 -4.01 13.06
C SER A 86 15.59 -5.43 13.65
N GLN A 87 14.85 -5.67 14.74
CA GLN A 87 14.79 -6.95 15.44
C GLN A 87 13.80 -7.94 14.79
N ASN A 88 14.20 -9.21 14.69
CA ASN A 88 13.45 -10.22 13.93
C ASN A 88 12.02 -10.48 14.44
N TRP A 89 11.81 -10.57 15.76
CA TRP A 89 10.47 -10.83 16.31
C TRP A 89 9.53 -9.61 16.14
N GLN A 90 10.07 -8.39 16.30
CA GLN A 90 9.32 -7.15 16.11
C GLN A 90 8.84 -7.00 14.67
N ARG A 91 9.62 -7.48 13.68
CA ARG A 91 9.24 -7.44 12.26
C ARG A 91 7.97 -8.22 12.00
N VAL A 92 7.85 -9.41 12.58
CA VAL A 92 6.66 -10.25 12.42
C VAL A 92 5.44 -9.55 13.01
N LEU A 93 5.55 -9.06 14.26
CA LEU A 93 4.45 -8.33 14.89
C LEU A 93 4.07 -7.06 14.13
N TYR A 94 5.06 -6.32 13.64
CA TYR A 94 4.84 -5.11 12.86
C TYR A 94 4.07 -5.40 11.57
N ILE A 95 4.45 -6.43 10.82
CA ILE A 95 3.75 -6.82 9.59
C ILE A 95 2.32 -7.27 9.90
N LEU A 96 2.14 -8.13 10.90
CA LEU A 96 0.82 -8.61 11.31
C LEU A 96 -0.08 -7.46 11.76
N PHE A 97 0.44 -6.57 12.59
CA PHE A 97 -0.28 -5.40 13.07
C PHE A 97 -0.66 -4.46 11.93
N THR A 98 0.28 -4.16 11.02
CA THR A 98 0.02 -3.27 9.88
C THR A 98 -0.98 -3.88 8.91
N ALA A 99 -0.90 -5.20 8.66
CA ALA A 99 -1.91 -5.93 7.88
C ALA A 99 -3.28 -5.86 8.55
N GLY A 100 -3.33 -5.94 9.89
CA GLY A 100 -4.58 -5.81 10.64
C GLY A 100 -5.20 -4.42 10.50
N LEU A 101 -4.38 -3.38 10.55
CA LEU A 101 -4.83 -2.00 10.31
C LEU A 101 -5.35 -1.83 8.87
N PHE A 102 -4.66 -2.40 7.88
CA PHE A 102 -5.06 -2.31 6.48
C PHE A 102 -6.38 -3.06 6.23
N LEU A 103 -6.51 -4.28 6.74
CA LEU A 103 -7.78 -5.01 6.71
C LEU A 103 -8.91 -4.21 7.39
N GLY A 104 -8.63 -3.56 8.52
CA GLY A 104 -9.59 -2.68 9.19
C GLY A 104 -10.07 -1.55 8.27
N LEU A 105 -9.16 -0.92 7.53
CA LEU A 105 -9.49 0.07 6.51
C LEU A 105 -10.31 -0.52 5.37
N GLU A 106 -9.96 -1.73 4.88
CA GLU A 106 -10.73 -2.42 3.85
C GLU A 106 -12.17 -2.71 4.30
N ILE A 107 -12.37 -3.15 5.54
CA ILE A 107 -13.70 -3.40 6.12
C ILE A 107 -14.50 -2.11 6.17
N ILE A 108 -13.89 -1.00 6.63
CA ILE A 108 -14.54 0.32 6.66
C ILE A 108 -14.91 0.76 5.24
N MET A 109 -14.00 0.61 4.27
CA MET A 109 -14.26 0.92 2.88
C MET A 109 -15.36 0.05 2.28
N GLY A 110 -15.42 -1.23 2.66
CA GLY A 110 -16.48 -2.14 2.25
C GLY A 110 -17.84 -1.73 2.80
N TRP A 111 -17.89 -1.35 4.08
CA TRP A 111 -19.11 -0.84 4.70
C TRP A 111 -19.60 0.47 4.09
N LEU A 112 -18.68 1.38 3.75
CA LEU A 112 -18.98 2.62 3.02
C LEU A 112 -19.34 2.38 1.53
N GLY A 113 -19.27 1.14 1.07
CA GLY A 113 -19.56 0.74 -0.31
C GLY A 113 -18.51 1.19 -1.32
N TYR A 114 -17.28 1.47 -0.91
CA TYR A 114 -16.17 1.81 -1.82
C TYR A 114 -15.45 0.58 -2.38
N PHE A 115 -15.37 -0.49 -1.58
CA PHE A 115 -14.66 -1.72 -1.91
C PHE A 115 -15.60 -2.92 -1.83
N TYR A 116 -15.66 -3.73 -2.88
CA TYR A 116 -16.53 -4.90 -2.93
C TYR A 116 -15.71 -6.18 -3.07
N PRO A 117 -15.41 -6.85 -1.95
CA PRO A 117 -14.86 -8.19 -1.98
C PRO A 117 -15.94 -9.18 -2.44
N ARG A 118 -15.75 -9.86 -3.58
CA ARG A 118 -16.77 -10.76 -4.15
C ARG A 118 -16.62 -12.22 -3.76
N GLN A 119 -15.38 -12.72 -3.66
CA GLN A 119 -15.12 -14.16 -3.52
C GLN A 119 -14.13 -14.51 -2.40
N TRP A 120 -13.60 -13.52 -1.67
CA TRP A 120 -12.58 -13.78 -0.66
C TRP A 120 -13.10 -13.53 0.76
N SER A 121 -12.55 -14.22 1.74
CA SER A 121 -12.82 -13.95 3.16
C SER A 121 -11.85 -12.90 3.69
N SER A 122 -12.20 -12.23 4.80
CA SER A 122 -11.28 -11.30 5.48
C SER A 122 -9.96 -11.96 5.90
N VAL A 123 -9.94 -13.28 6.09
CA VAL A 123 -8.71 -14.04 6.37
C VAL A 123 -7.79 -14.08 5.16
N ILE A 124 -8.35 -14.30 3.96
CA ILE A 124 -7.58 -14.31 2.72
C ILE A 124 -7.04 -12.90 2.43
N ALA A 125 -7.86 -11.86 2.63
CA ALA A 125 -7.45 -10.46 2.52
C ALA A 125 -6.25 -10.16 3.42
N TYR A 126 -6.35 -10.51 4.70
CA TYR A 126 -5.27 -10.35 5.66
C TYR A 126 -3.99 -11.10 5.27
N CYS A 127 -4.11 -12.34 4.80
CA CYS A 127 -2.95 -13.10 4.30
C CYS A 127 -2.30 -12.44 3.09
N LEU A 128 -3.11 -11.86 2.19
CA LEU A 128 -2.63 -11.10 1.04
C LEU A 128 -1.94 -9.81 1.46
N ASP A 129 -2.44 -9.09 2.45
CA ASP A 129 -1.79 -7.91 3.02
C ASP A 129 -0.43 -8.26 3.64
N VAL A 130 -0.37 -9.33 4.44
CA VAL A 130 0.88 -9.82 5.03
C VAL A 130 1.89 -10.16 3.92
N GLY A 131 1.47 -10.92 2.91
CA GLY A 131 2.30 -11.27 1.77
C GLY A 131 2.76 -10.05 0.97
N GLY A 132 1.84 -9.13 0.68
CA GLY A 132 2.09 -7.89 -0.04
C GLY A 132 3.11 -7.01 0.68
N PHE A 133 2.95 -6.81 1.99
CA PHE A 133 3.89 -6.04 2.79
C PHE A 133 5.26 -6.69 2.88
N LEU A 134 5.35 -8.01 3.02
CA LEU A 134 6.63 -8.72 2.95
C LEU A 134 7.35 -8.47 1.63
N VAL A 135 6.63 -8.52 0.50
CA VAL A 135 7.18 -8.27 -0.83
C VAL A 135 7.61 -6.82 -1.00
N VAL A 136 6.77 -5.85 -0.60
CA VAL A 136 7.09 -4.41 -0.64
C VAL A 136 8.35 -4.12 0.16
N ILE A 137 8.44 -4.60 1.40
CA ILE A 137 9.60 -4.36 2.26
C ILE A 137 10.85 -5.00 1.66
N SER A 138 10.77 -6.25 1.21
CA SER A 138 11.92 -6.99 0.68
C SER A 138 12.47 -6.33 -0.58
N LEU A 139 11.60 -6.00 -1.54
CA LEU A 139 11.99 -5.33 -2.77
C LEU A 139 12.50 -3.91 -2.51
N SER A 140 11.85 -3.16 -1.62
CA SER A 140 12.30 -1.81 -1.27
C SER A 140 13.71 -1.84 -0.68
N ARG A 141 14.00 -2.75 0.26
CA ARG A 141 15.34 -2.88 0.85
C ARG A 141 16.39 -3.28 -0.18
N TRP A 142 16.04 -4.18 -1.10
CA TRP A 142 16.93 -4.57 -2.20
C TRP A 142 17.25 -3.40 -3.13
N VAL A 143 16.24 -2.64 -3.57
CA VAL A 143 16.42 -1.44 -4.41
C VAL A 143 17.27 -0.39 -3.70
N LEU A 144 17.00 -0.13 -2.41
CA LEU A 144 17.77 0.83 -1.63
C LEU A 144 19.24 0.41 -1.48
N ALA A 145 19.51 -0.88 -1.27
CA ALA A 145 20.87 -1.41 -1.19
C ALA A 145 21.63 -1.21 -2.51
N LEU A 146 20.99 -1.48 -3.66
CA LEU A 146 21.57 -1.23 -4.98
C LEU A 146 21.92 0.25 -5.18
N MET A 147 21.02 1.16 -4.82
CA MET A 147 21.25 2.60 -4.95
C MET A 147 22.39 3.11 -4.08
N MET A 148 22.61 2.52 -2.90
CA MET A 148 23.75 2.87 -2.04
C MET A 148 25.06 2.35 -2.61
N ASN A 149 25.08 1.15 -3.18
CA ASN A 149 26.28 0.60 -3.83
C ASN A 149 26.71 1.41 -5.06
N ILE A 150 25.75 1.92 -5.85
CA ILE A 150 26.05 2.77 -7.03
C ILE A 150 26.67 4.11 -6.62
N LYS A 151 26.30 4.67 -5.46
CA LYS A 151 26.86 5.96 -4.98
C LYS A 151 28.30 5.86 -4.46
N ASN A 152 28.77 4.66 -4.16
CA ASN A 152 30.10 4.41 -3.60
C ASN A 152 31.12 3.99 -4.68
N GLN A 153 30.71 3.97 -5.96
CA GLN A 153 31.55 3.77 -7.13
C GLN A 153 31.74 5.09 -7.85
#